data_AF-A0A8C8EK51-F1
#
_entry.id   AF-A0A8C8EK51-F1
#
_cell.length_a   1.000
_cell.length_b   1.000
_cell.length_c   1.000
_cell.angle_alpha   90.00
_cell.angle_beta   90.00
_cell.angle_gamma   90.00
#
_symmetry.space_group_name_H-M   'P 1'
#
loop_
_entity.id
_entity.type
_entity.pdbx_description
1 polymer ?
#
loop_
_entity_poly.entity_id
_entity_poly.type
_entity_poly.pdbx_seq_one_letter_code
_entity_poly.pdbx_strand_id
1 'polypeptide(L)'
;MADYREAPLATRPKTLDPAEYFNLSLDQRRAEEERAGLRAQLKRQYQMQLNNPHRKELIEDPALTRWVYARTNPYNHFRATKKTSLLGGLFGVVPLFVLYYVLKTDRYNLRPSPHPYPGANQGPSAHINNSHPRSIVTHRSTKAAALAEQGEPTTSRSQSK
;
A
#
# COMPACT_ATOMS: atom_id res chain seq x y z
N MET A 1 6.17 32.89 -6.32
CA MET A 1 5.13 31.82 -6.40
C MET A 1 5.85 30.50 -6.63
N ALA A 2 5.41 29.41 -6.00
CA ALA A 2 6.06 28.10 -6.15
C ALA A 2 5.46 27.34 -7.34
N ASP A 3 6.31 26.80 -8.21
CA ASP A 3 5.87 26.01 -9.37
C ASP A 3 5.36 24.63 -8.94
N TYR A 4 4.27 24.16 -9.56
CA TYR A 4 3.69 22.85 -9.24
C TYR A 4 4.53 21.71 -9.82
N ARG A 5 5.02 20.85 -8.93
CA ARG A 5 5.75 19.62 -9.27
C ARG A 5 4.83 18.42 -9.17
N GLU A 6 4.64 17.74 -10.30
CA GLU A 6 3.91 16.48 -10.35
C GLU A 6 4.63 15.36 -9.62
N ALA A 7 3.86 14.45 -9.02
CA ALA A 7 4.35 13.23 -8.40
C ALA A 7 3.53 12.02 -8.89
N PRO A 8 4.04 10.79 -8.82
CA PRO A 8 3.32 9.60 -9.30
C PRO A 8 1.92 9.40 -8.70
N LEU A 9 1.69 9.92 -7.49
CA LEU A 9 0.41 9.87 -6.78
C LEU A 9 -0.32 11.23 -6.73
N ALA A 10 0.29 12.30 -7.25
CA ALA A 10 -0.28 13.64 -7.29
C ALA A 10 -0.08 14.22 -8.70
N THR A 11 -1.08 13.99 -9.55
CA THR A 11 -1.09 14.47 -10.93
C THR A 11 -1.44 15.96 -10.99
N ARG A 12 -0.86 16.65 -11.97
CA ARG A 12 -1.12 18.07 -12.23
C ARG A 12 -2.62 18.31 -12.49
N PRO A 13 -3.23 19.33 -11.86
CA PRO A 13 -4.61 19.69 -12.17
C PRO A 13 -4.71 20.22 -13.61
N LYS A 14 -5.83 19.92 -14.28
CA LYS A 14 -6.05 20.29 -15.69
C LYS A 14 -5.90 21.77 -15.98
N THR A 15 -6.32 22.63 -15.05
CA THR A 15 -6.24 24.10 -15.19
C THR A 15 -4.81 24.63 -15.18
N LEU A 16 -3.85 23.85 -14.69
CA LEU A 16 -2.43 24.22 -14.67
C LEU A 16 -1.65 23.53 -15.80
N ASP A 17 -2.27 22.61 -16.53
CA ASP A 17 -1.63 21.94 -17.65
C ASP A 17 -1.54 22.90 -18.84
N PRO A 18 -0.33 23.31 -19.29
CA PRO A 18 -0.19 24.16 -20.47
C PRO A 18 -0.80 23.51 -21.71
N ALA A 19 -0.80 22.18 -21.76
CA ALA A 19 -1.37 21.43 -22.86
C ALA A 19 -2.86 21.77 -23.05
N GLU A 20 -3.65 21.96 -21.98
CA GLU A 20 -5.09 22.25 -22.08
C GLU A 20 -5.37 23.54 -22.90
N TYR A 21 -4.53 24.56 -22.77
CA TYR A 21 -4.75 25.87 -23.41
C TYR A 21 -3.96 26.06 -24.71
N PHE A 22 -2.76 25.47 -24.81
CA PHE A 22 -1.85 25.69 -25.95
C PHE A 22 -1.94 24.61 -27.03
N ASN A 23 -2.68 23.51 -26.81
CA ASN A 23 -2.91 22.44 -27.79
C ASN A 23 -3.96 22.82 -28.87
N LEU A 24 -3.68 23.85 -29.69
CA LEU A 24 -4.57 24.26 -30.79
C LEU A 24 -4.30 23.53 -32.12
N SER A 25 -3.41 22.54 -32.15
CA SER A 25 -3.08 21.86 -33.41
C SER A 25 -4.31 21.14 -33.99
N LEU A 26 -4.44 21.15 -35.33
CA LEU A 26 -5.58 20.52 -36.01
C LEU A 26 -5.67 19.02 -35.72
N ASP A 27 -4.53 18.34 -35.56
CA ASP A 27 -4.49 16.91 -35.30
C ASP A 27 -4.96 16.57 -33.88
N GLN A 28 -4.65 17.40 -32.88
CA GLN A 28 -5.16 17.22 -31.52
C GLN A 28 -6.69 17.40 -31.47
N ARG A 29 -7.22 18.42 -32.16
CA ARG A 29 -8.67 18.64 -32.27
C ARG A 29 -9.38 17.45 -32.90
N ARG A 30 -8.84 16.91 -33.99
CA ARG A 30 -9.36 15.68 -34.62
C ARG A 30 -9.35 14.51 -33.66
N ALA A 31 -8.25 14.28 -32.93
CA ALA A 31 -8.16 13.20 -31.96
C ALA A 31 -9.16 13.37 -30.79
N GLU A 32 -9.43 14.61 -30.36
CA GLU A 32 -10.45 14.91 -29.34
C GLU A 32 -11.86 14.67 -29.86
N GLU A 33 -12.16 15.09 -31.09
CA GLU A 33 -13.43 14.84 -31.77
C GLU A 33 -13.67 13.34 -31.94
N GLU A 34 -12.66 12.57 -32.36
CA GLU A 34 -12.72 11.12 -32.47
C GLU A 34 -12.99 10.45 -31.11
N ARG A 35 -12.28 10.87 -30.06
CA ARG A 35 -12.51 10.38 -28.68
C ARG A 35 -13.91 10.73 -28.17
N ALA A 36 -14.38 11.94 -28.45
CA ALA A 36 -15.72 12.40 -28.07
C ALA A 36 -16.80 11.64 -28.84
N GLY A 37 -16.60 11.41 -30.13
CA GLY A 37 -17.48 10.62 -30.99
C GLY A 37 -17.60 9.18 -30.50
N LEU A 38 -16.48 8.53 -30.21
CA LEU A 38 -16.45 7.18 -29.65
C LEU A 38 -17.17 7.13 -28.29
N ARG A 39 -16.90 8.10 -27.40
CA ARG A 39 -17.58 8.18 -26.09
C ARG A 39 -19.09 8.36 -26.24
N ALA A 40 -19.53 9.21 -27.18
CA ALA A 40 -20.94 9.45 -27.45
C ALA A 40 -21.62 8.19 -28.00
N GLN A 41 -20.97 7.48 -28.92
CA GLN A 41 -21.45 6.24 -29.49
C GLN A 41 -21.64 5.15 -28.41
N LEU A 42 -20.62 4.93 -27.57
CA LEU A 42 -20.70 3.95 -26.47
C LEU A 42 -21.79 4.31 -25.46
N LYS A 43 -21.92 5.60 -25.11
CA LYS A 43 -22.98 6.09 -24.22
C LYS A 43 -24.36 5.85 -24.82
N ARG A 44 -24.54 6.13 -26.11
CA ARG A 44 -25.81 5.88 -26.83
C ARG A 44 -26.16 4.40 -26.81
N GLN A 45 -25.21 3.52 -27.13
CA GLN A 45 -25.42 2.07 -27.09
C GLN A 45 -25.88 1.60 -25.70
N TYR A 46 -25.18 2.05 -24.66
CA TYR A 46 -25.54 1.72 -23.28
C TYR A 46 -26.94 2.22 -22.90
N GLN A 47 -27.28 3.47 -23.25
CA GLN A 47 -28.60 4.04 -22.96
C GLN A 47 -29.74 3.32 -23.69
N MET A 48 -29.53 2.89 -24.94
CA MET A 48 -30.53 2.11 -25.69
C MET A 48 -30.83 0.76 -25.03
N GLN A 49 -29.81 0.09 -24.48
CA GLN A 49 -29.98 -1.17 -23.74
C GLN A 49 -30.64 -0.94 -22.38
N LEU A 50 -30.26 0.12 -21.68
CA LEU A 50 -30.80 0.45 -20.36
C LEU A 50 -32.28 0.85 -20.42
N ASN A 51 -32.67 1.62 -21.45
CA ASN A 51 -34.03 2.14 -21.59
C ASN A 51 -35.01 1.13 -22.21
N ASN A 52 -34.61 -0.12 -22.47
CA ASN A 52 -35.50 -1.14 -23.01
C ASN A 52 -36.44 -1.69 -21.90
N PRO A 53 -37.77 -1.50 -22.00
CA PRO A 53 -38.71 -1.93 -20.96
C PRO A 53 -38.84 -3.46 -20.83
N HIS A 54 -38.39 -4.23 -21.82
CA HIS A 54 -38.44 -5.70 -21.80
C HIS A 54 -37.18 -6.33 -21.20
N ARG A 55 -36.23 -5.53 -20.74
CA ARG A 55 -34.95 -6.00 -20.20
C ARG A 55 -35.16 -6.69 -18.85
N LYS A 56 -34.70 -7.95 -18.73
CA LYS A 56 -34.71 -8.74 -17.49
C LYS A 56 -33.31 -9.02 -16.91
N GLU A 57 -32.25 -8.89 -17.71
CA GLU A 57 -30.89 -9.35 -17.37
C GLU A 57 -29.89 -8.20 -17.20
N LEU A 58 -28.76 -8.43 -16.52
CA LEU A 58 -27.68 -7.46 -16.34
C LEU A 58 -27.07 -7.06 -17.69
N ILE A 59 -26.76 -5.77 -17.88
CA ILE A 59 -26.04 -5.31 -19.09
C ILE A 59 -24.59 -5.75 -18.98
N GLU A 60 -24.13 -6.58 -19.91
CA GLU A 60 -22.72 -6.96 -19.99
C GLU A 60 -21.88 -5.81 -20.56
N ASP A 61 -20.85 -5.39 -19.82
CA ASP A 61 -19.85 -4.45 -20.32
C ASP A 61 -18.66 -5.22 -20.91
N PRO A 62 -18.46 -5.22 -22.24
CA PRO A 62 -17.33 -5.92 -22.85
C PRO A 62 -15.98 -5.34 -22.40
N ALA A 63 -15.91 -4.08 -21.98
CA ALA A 63 -14.68 -3.50 -21.44
C ALA A 63 -14.32 -4.14 -20.09
N LEU A 64 -15.30 -4.34 -19.21
CA LEU A 64 -15.11 -5.02 -17.94
C LEU A 64 -14.70 -6.48 -18.15
N THR A 65 -15.38 -7.21 -19.03
CA THR A 65 -15.05 -8.61 -19.34
C THR A 65 -13.62 -8.74 -19.87
N ARG A 66 -13.21 -7.87 -20.79
CA ARG A 66 -11.82 -7.83 -21.30
C ARG A 66 -10.81 -7.46 -20.23
N TRP A 67 -11.14 -6.54 -19.34
CA TRP A 67 -10.28 -6.15 -18.22
C TRP A 67 -10.08 -7.29 -17.22
N VAL A 68 -11.16 -7.98 -16.84
CA VAL A 68 -11.07 -9.17 -15.99
C VAL A 68 -10.24 -10.24 -16.68
N TYR A 69 -10.51 -10.53 -17.95
CA TYR A 69 -9.75 -11.50 -18.73
C TYR A 69 -8.24 -11.19 -18.77
N ALA A 70 -7.87 -9.92 -18.97
CA ALA A 70 -6.47 -9.51 -18.98
C ALA A 70 -5.78 -9.75 -17.62
N ARG A 71 -6.50 -9.62 -16.50
CA ARG A 71 -5.97 -9.89 -15.15
C ARG A 71 -5.90 -11.37 -14.83
N THR A 72 -6.84 -12.17 -15.34
CA THR A 72 -6.89 -13.62 -15.08
C THR A 72 -5.99 -14.43 -16.01
N ASN A 73 -5.53 -13.85 -17.12
CA ASN A 73 -4.68 -14.52 -18.09
C ASN A 73 -3.26 -13.92 -18.21
N PRO A 74 -2.45 -13.89 -17.14
CA PRO A 74 -1.10 -13.35 -17.18
C PRO A 74 -0.09 -14.28 -17.87
N TYR A 75 -0.33 -15.61 -17.84
CA TYR A 75 0.66 -16.59 -18.28
C TYR A 75 0.88 -16.60 -19.80
N ASN A 76 -0.15 -16.30 -20.59
CA ASN A 76 -0.04 -16.28 -22.05
C ASN A 76 0.97 -15.25 -22.57
N HIS A 77 1.20 -14.17 -21.83
CA HIS A 77 2.13 -13.09 -22.19
C HIS A 77 3.39 -13.07 -21.32
N PHE A 78 3.54 -14.05 -20.41
CA PHE A 78 4.69 -14.13 -19.53
C PHE A 78 5.92 -14.63 -20.28
N ARG A 79 7.05 -13.94 -20.09
CA ARG A 79 8.36 -14.35 -20.62
C ARG A 79 9.36 -14.41 -19.49
N ALA A 80 10.01 -15.56 -19.33
CA ALA A 80 11.07 -15.76 -18.34
C ALA A 80 12.33 -14.99 -18.75
N THR A 81 12.39 -13.71 -18.37
CA THR A 81 13.56 -12.84 -18.58
C THR A 81 14.38 -12.72 -17.30
N LYS A 82 15.63 -12.25 -17.41
CA LYS A 82 16.50 -12.03 -16.23
C LYS A 82 15.84 -11.14 -15.17
N LYS A 83 15.13 -10.07 -15.60
CA LYS A 83 14.44 -9.14 -14.70
C LYS A 83 13.28 -9.81 -13.96
N THR A 84 12.42 -10.54 -14.69
CA THR A 84 11.26 -11.22 -14.09
C THR A 84 11.68 -12.36 -13.17
N SER A 85 12.73 -13.11 -13.54
CA SER A 85 13.27 -14.17 -12.68
C SER A 85 13.93 -13.62 -11.43
N LEU A 86 14.67 -12.49 -11.53
CA LEU A 86 15.24 -11.81 -10.36
C LEU A 86 14.14 -11.32 -9.41
N LEU A 87 13.09 -10.68 -9.96
CA LEU A 87 11.96 -10.18 -9.16
C LEU A 87 11.18 -11.33 -8.52
N GLY A 88 10.92 -12.40 -9.27
CA GLY A 88 10.25 -13.60 -8.76
C GLY A 88 11.05 -14.30 -7.66
N GLY A 89 12.38 -14.41 -7.82
CA GLY A 89 13.25 -14.95 -6.78
C GLY A 89 13.31 -14.06 -5.54
N LEU A 90 13.47 -12.74 -5.72
CA LEU A 90 13.52 -11.78 -4.63
C LEU A 90 12.22 -11.80 -3.81
N PHE A 91 11.06 -11.70 -4.45
CA PHE A 91 9.78 -11.64 -3.73
C PHE A 91 9.21 -13.01 -3.36
N GLY A 92 9.62 -14.10 -4.02
CA GLY A 92 9.18 -15.44 -3.71
C GLY A 92 10.05 -16.14 -2.65
N VAL A 93 11.37 -16.03 -2.77
CA VAL A 93 12.32 -16.81 -1.96
C VAL A 93 12.76 -16.06 -0.71
N VAL A 94 13.10 -14.78 -0.82
CA VAL A 94 13.67 -14.01 0.31
C VAL A 94 12.72 -13.95 1.51
N PRO A 95 11.40 -13.68 1.37
CA PRO A 95 10.50 -13.67 2.52
C PRO A 95 10.46 -15.01 3.27
N LEU A 96 10.59 -16.14 2.56
CA LEU A 96 10.65 -17.46 3.19
C LEU A 96 11.92 -17.65 4.02
N PHE A 97 13.08 -17.18 3.52
CA PHE A 97 14.34 -17.23 4.27
C PHE A 97 14.30 -16.33 5.50
N VAL A 98 13.73 -15.13 5.38
CA VAL A 98 13.56 -14.20 6.50
C VAL A 98 12.67 -14.83 7.57
N LEU A 99 11.51 -15.38 7.19
CA LEU A 99 10.61 -16.05 8.12
C LEU A 99 11.27 -17.28 8.76
N TYR A 100 12.01 -18.08 8.00
CA TYR A 100 12.78 -19.20 8.54
C TYR A 100 13.76 -18.73 9.62
N TYR A 101 14.54 -17.69 9.37
CA TYR A 101 15.55 -17.22 10.31
C TYR A 101 14.92 -16.64 11.59
N VAL A 102 13.86 -15.85 11.46
CA VAL A 102 13.12 -15.29 12.60
C VAL A 102 12.51 -16.41 13.46
N LEU A 103 11.84 -17.38 12.83
CA LEU A 103 11.25 -18.51 13.56
C LEU A 103 12.31 -19.43 14.15
N LYS A 104 13.44 -19.62 13.47
CA LYS A 104 14.55 -20.44 13.96
C LYS A 104 15.21 -19.82 15.19
N THR A 105 15.44 -18.52 15.18
CA THR A 105 16.05 -17.78 16.30
C THR A 105 15.14 -17.78 17.52
N ASP A 106 13.84 -17.51 17.35
CA ASP A 106 12.85 -17.59 18.43
C ASP A 106 12.79 -18.99 19.07
N ARG A 107 12.75 -20.05 18.25
CA ARG A 107 12.75 -21.44 18.75
C ARG A 107 14.05 -21.84 19.47
N TYR A 108 15.19 -21.27 19.08
CA TYR A 108 16.46 -21.55 19.75
C TYR A 108 16.56 -20.82 21.09
N ASN A 109 16.04 -19.60 21.17
CA ASN A 109 16.00 -18.79 22.39
C ASN A 109 14.97 -19.28 23.41
N LEU A 110 13.91 -19.97 22.97
CA LEU A 110 12.89 -20.56 23.83
C LEU A 110 13.31 -21.90 24.46
N ARG A 111 14.47 -22.45 24.11
CA ARG A 111 14.98 -23.68 24.72
C ARG A 111 15.81 -23.30 25.97
N PRO A 112 15.35 -23.63 27.19
CA PRO A 112 16.17 -23.40 28.38
C PRO A 112 17.47 -24.21 28.29
N SER A 113 18.58 -23.62 28.72
CA SER A 113 19.87 -24.29 28.85
C SER A 113 19.69 -25.62 29.60
N PRO A 114 20.44 -26.70 29.26
CA PRO A 114 20.37 -27.93 30.03
C PRO A 114 20.72 -27.61 31.47
N HIS A 115 19.76 -27.84 32.38
CA HIS A 115 19.96 -27.63 33.81
C HIS A 115 21.22 -28.38 34.25
N PRO A 116 22.11 -27.78 35.06
CA PRO A 116 23.19 -28.53 35.67
C PRO A 116 22.55 -29.60 36.58
N TYR A 117 23.00 -30.85 36.44
CA TYR A 117 22.48 -31.99 37.18
C TYR A 117 22.46 -31.73 38.70
N PRO A 118 21.43 -32.18 39.43
CA PRO A 118 21.36 -32.03 40.88
C PRO A 118 22.33 -33.02 41.52
N GLY A 119 23.44 -32.53 42.08
CA GLY A 119 24.38 -33.41 42.81
C GLY A 119 25.71 -32.81 43.27
N ALA A 120 26.06 -31.57 42.91
CA ALA A 120 27.29 -30.96 43.40
C ALA A 120 27.02 -30.16 44.69
N ASN A 121 27.09 -30.84 45.84
CA ASN A 121 26.95 -30.24 47.17
C ASN A 121 28.21 -29.43 47.56
N GLN A 122 27.95 -28.29 48.21
CA GLN A 122 28.82 -27.22 48.75
C GLN A 122 29.67 -27.72 49.95
N GLY A 123 30.82 -27.18 50.41
CA GLY A 123 31.60 -25.92 50.24
C GLY A 123 33.03 -26.10 50.86
N PRO A 124 33.73 -25.12 51.50
CA PRO A 124 33.30 -23.76 51.90
C PRO A 124 34.19 -22.57 51.42
N SER A 125 33.52 -21.42 51.30
CA SER A 125 33.91 -20.02 51.54
C SER A 125 35.31 -19.50 51.20
N ALA A 126 35.39 -18.53 50.26
CA ALA A 126 36.27 -17.35 50.41
C ALA A 126 35.85 -16.18 49.50
N HIS A 127 35.65 -15.03 50.14
CA HIS A 127 36.04 -13.67 49.71
C HIS A 127 35.27 -12.88 48.62
N ILE A 128 34.61 -11.81 49.11
CA ILE A 128 34.80 -10.39 48.76
C ILE A 128 34.36 -9.88 47.36
N ASN A 129 33.21 -9.19 47.39
CA ASN A 129 32.98 -7.77 47.06
C ASN A 129 32.89 -7.26 45.60
N ASN A 130 31.93 -6.31 45.46
CA ASN A 130 31.83 -5.20 44.50
C ASN A 130 31.30 -5.44 43.07
N SER A 131 30.02 -5.11 42.86
CA SER A 131 29.58 -3.77 42.40
C SER A 131 28.45 -3.76 41.36
N HIS A 132 27.55 -2.78 41.54
CA HIS A 132 26.53 -2.23 40.64
C HIS A 132 25.11 -2.84 40.62
N PRO A 133 24.09 -2.05 41.01
CA PRO A 133 22.69 -2.40 40.81
C PRO A 133 22.25 -2.03 39.39
N ARG A 134 21.79 -3.00 38.59
CA ARG A 134 20.94 -2.69 37.43
C ARG A 134 19.49 -2.89 37.83
N SER A 135 18.91 -1.75 38.18
CA SER A 135 17.49 -1.51 38.40
C SER A 135 16.61 -2.13 37.31
N ILE A 136 15.63 -2.87 37.79
CA ILE A 136 14.41 -3.25 37.09
C ILE A 136 13.68 -1.97 36.64
N VAL A 137 13.37 -1.84 35.35
CA VAL A 137 12.31 -0.95 34.89
C VAL A 137 11.27 -1.79 34.16
N THR A 138 10.23 -2.11 34.90
CA THR A 138 8.93 -2.58 34.44
C THR A 138 8.17 -1.39 33.86
N HIS A 139 7.75 -1.46 32.60
CA HIS A 139 6.56 -0.74 32.15
C HIS A 139 5.57 -1.76 31.57
N ARG A 140 4.70 -2.23 32.45
CA ARG A 140 3.41 -2.78 32.05
C ARG A 140 2.35 -1.87 32.65
N SER A 141 1.34 -1.55 31.83
CA SER A 141 -0.07 -1.45 32.19
C SER A 141 -0.75 -0.16 31.70
N THR A 142 -1.63 -0.36 30.71
CA THR A 142 -3.04 0.08 30.68
C THR A 142 -3.36 1.57 30.88
N LYS A 143 -4.08 2.15 29.92
CA LYS A 143 -5.54 2.27 30.01
C LYS A 143 -6.12 2.86 28.72
N ALA A 144 -7.14 2.16 28.20
CA ALA A 144 -8.18 2.75 27.39
C ALA A 144 -9.06 3.70 28.23
N ALA A 145 -9.94 4.43 27.54
CA ALA A 145 -10.93 5.40 28.04
C ALA A 145 -10.33 6.80 28.32
N ALA A 146 -10.88 7.90 27.85
CA ALA A 146 -12.27 8.17 27.51
C ALA A 146 -12.38 9.44 26.64
N LEU A 147 -13.49 9.50 25.89
CA LEU A 147 -14.34 10.66 25.57
C LEU A 147 -13.67 11.93 25.03
N ALA A 148 -13.96 12.33 23.79
CA ALA A 148 -15.20 12.99 23.34
C ALA A 148 -15.19 14.50 23.62
N GLU A 149 -15.76 15.24 22.66
CA GLU A 149 -16.14 16.67 22.75
C GLU A 149 -14.96 17.66 22.77
N GLN A 150 -14.94 18.81 22.09
CA GLN A 150 -15.89 19.62 21.31
C GLN A 150 -14.97 20.61 20.56
N GLY A 151 -15.18 20.89 19.27
CA GLY A 151 -15.72 22.20 18.88
C GLY A 151 -14.72 23.04 18.07
N GLU A 152 -14.94 23.13 16.76
CA GLU A 152 -14.70 24.37 16.00
C GLU A 152 -15.60 25.49 16.57
N PRO A 153 -15.27 26.82 16.50
CA PRO A 153 -15.18 27.53 15.21
C PRO A 153 -14.30 28.82 15.10
N THR A 154 -13.95 29.13 13.85
CA THR A 154 -13.96 30.46 13.17
C THR A 154 -13.08 31.66 13.60
N THR A 155 -12.51 32.29 12.54
CA THR A 155 -12.42 33.75 12.28
C THR A 155 -11.10 34.52 12.53
N SER A 156 -10.49 34.88 11.40
CA SER A 156 -9.80 36.12 10.97
C SER A 156 -9.00 37.01 11.94
N ARG A 157 -7.76 37.36 11.50
CA ARG A 157 -7.08 38.67 11.72
C ARG A 157 -5.83 38.75 10.83
N SER A 158 -5.83 39.46 9.69
CA SER A 158 -5.33 40.85 9.53
C SER A 158 -4.01 41.17 10.23
N GLN A 159 -2.92 41.36 9.46
CA GLN A 159 -1.88 42.43 9.47
C GLN A 159 -1.02 42.21 8.20
N SER A 160 -0.85 43.08 7.19
CA SER A 160 -0.48 44.50 7.10
C SER A 160 0.87 44.85 7.73
N LYS A 161 1.93 44.79 6.91
CA LYS A 161 2.76 45.93 6.52
C LYS A 161 3.59 45.60 5.29
#